data_AF-A0A4Y8CP45-F1
#
_entry.id   AF-A0A4Y8CP45-F1
#
_cell.length_a   1.000
_cell.length_b   1.000
_cell.length_c   1.000
_cell.angle_alpha   90.00
_cell.angle_beta   90.00
_cell.angle_gamma   90.00
#
_symmetry.space_group_name_H-M   'P 1'
#
loop_
_entity.id
_entity.type
_entity.pdbx_description
1 polymer ?
#
loop_
_entity_poly.entity_id
_entity_poly.type
_entity_poly.pdbx_seq_one_letter_code
_entity_poly.pdbx_strand_id
1 'polypeptide(L)'
;MSLFTQKNKNFKPLKPLSKSKIITNLILLILFLILFCYCSFSISAYHFDFSAIATYKEKFLQGFLNTLIISFFSLLLSIILGGVFCAFSLSSIVFLRFLSTFYIELIRGTPLLVQVLLIYYIVANNLGLDNRYVAGVIILSCFSAAYLAEIFRAGILSISISQLE
;
A
#
# COMPACT_ATOMS: atom_id res chain seq x y z
N MET A 1 -17.73 -12.14 27.50
CA MET A 1 -16.71 -11.06 27.59
C MET A 1 -15.54 -11.55 28.46
N SER A 2 -14.78 -12.57 28.05
CA SER A 2 -13.78 -13.19 28.97
C SER A 2 -12.64 -13.97 28.32
N LEU A 3 -12.45 -13.92 27.00
CA LEU A 3 -11.35 -14.67 26.34
C LEU A 3 -10.09 -13.84 26.09
N PHE A 4 -10.15 -12.50 26.20
CA PHE A 4 -8.97 -11.62 26.05
C PHE A 4 -8.23 -11.35 27.37
N THR A 5 -8.68 -11.91 28.50
CA THR A 5 -8.07 -11.75 29.83
C THR A 5 -7.24 -12.93 30.29
N GLN A 6 -6.96 -13.93 29.44
CA GLN A 6 -5.81 -14.83 29.69
C GLN A 6 -4.54 -14.18 29.17
N LYS A 7 -4.15 -13.08 29.83
CA LYS A 7 -2.80 -12.52 29.75
C LYS A 7 -1.85 -13.66 30.14
N ASN A 8 -1.07 -14.14 29.17
CA ASN A 8 -0.08 -15.19 29.35
C ASN A 8 0.73 -14.91 30.62
N LYS A 9 0.48 -15.68 31.69
CA LYS A 9 1.08 -15.45 33.02
C LYS A 9 2.61 -15.64 33.01
N ASN A 10 3.16 -16.21 31.94
CA ASN A 10 4.59 -16.40 31.73
C ASN A 10 5.24 -15.29 30.89
N PHE A 11 4.49 -14.26 30.47
CA PHE A 11 5.06 -13.11 29.77
C PHE A 11 5.83 -12.22 30.75
N LYS A 12 7.13 -12.46 30.88
CA LYS A 12 8.06 -11.52 31.53
C LYS A 12 8.35 -10.40 30.54
N PRO A 13 7.93 -9.14 30.80
CA PRO A 13 8.26 -8.04 29.91
C PRO A 13 9.78 -7.94 29.80
N LEU A 14 10.29 -7.88 28.57
CA LEU A 14 11.71 -7.69 28.32
C LEU A 14 12.16 -6.41 29.03
N LYS A 15 13.22 -6.48 29.83
CA LYS A 15 13.78 -5.29 30.45
C LYS A 15 14.26 -4.35 29.33
N PRO A 16 13.88 -3.06 29.35
CA PRO A 16 14.32 -2.12 28.34
C PRO A 16 15.85 -2.08 28.33
N LEU A 17 16.43 -2.19 27.14
CA LEU A 17 17.88 -2.13 26.96
C LEU A 17 18.37 -0.76 27.44
N SER A 18 19.51 -0.74 28.13
CA SER A 18 20.13 0.52 28.54
C SER A 18 20.55 1.31 27.30
N LYS A 19 20.51 2.66 27.39
CA LYS A 19 20.91 3.55 26.28
C LYS A 19 22.28 3.17 25.70
N SER A 20 23.24 2.79 26.55
CA SER A 20 24.57 2.32 26.14
C SER A 20 24.50 1.05 25.27
N LYS A 21 23.70 0.04 25.63
CA LYS A 21 23.55 -1.19 24.82
C LYS A 21 22.87 -0.93 23.48
N ILE A 22 21.92 0.00 23.43
CA ILE A 22 21.28 0.41 22.18
C ILE A 22 22.30 1.08 21.25
N ILE A 23 23.10 2.01 21.79
CA ILE A 23 24.16 2.70 21.04
C ILE A 23 25.20 1.69 20.54
N THR A 24 25.66 0.77 21.38
CA THR A 24 26.61 -0.29 20.97
C THR A 24 26.03 -1.17 19.88
N ASN A 25 24.78 -1.61 19.99
CA ASN A 25 24.13 -2.43 18.96
C ASN A 25 23.94 -1.68 17.64
N LEU A 26 23.60 -0.39 17.68
CA LEU A 26 23.53 0.46 16.49
C LEU A 26 24.89 0.62 15.81
N ILE A 27 25.95 0.85 16.58
CA ILE A 27 27.32 0.95 16.06
C ILE A 27 27.74 -0.37 15.41
N LEU A 28 27.49 -1.50 16.07
CA LEU A 28 27.81 -2.83 15.52
C LEU A 28 27.03 -3.11 14.23
N LEU A 29 25.74 -2.75 14.18
CA LEU A 29 24.92 -2.91 12.99
C LEU A 29 25.42 -2.05 11.83
N ILE A 30 25.73 -0.78 12.08
CA ILE A 30 26.26 0.13 11.06
C ILE A 30 27.62 -0.37 10.55
N LEU A 31 28.50 -0.80 11.45
CA LEU A 31 29.81 -1.34 11.08
C LEU A 31 29.67 -2.62 10.24
N PHE A 32 28.75 -3.52 10.62
CA PHE A 32 28.43 -4.71 9.85
C PHE A 32 27.89 -4.37 8.47
N LEU A 33 26.96 -3.42 8.35
CA LEU A 33 26.39 -2.98 7.07
C LEU A 33 27.46 -2.35 6.17
N ILE A 34 28.34 -1.51 6.72
CA ILE A 34 29.45 -0.90 5.98
C ILE A 34 30.41 -1.97 5.49
N LEU A 35 30.81 -2.91 6.37
CA LEU A 35 31.71 -4.00 6.00
C LEU A 35 31.07 -4.91 4.95
N PHE A 36 29.80 -5.27 5.13
CA PHE A 36 29.04 -6.08 4.18
C PHE A 36 28.95 -5.39 2.81
N CYS A 37 28.60 -4.10 2.77
CA CYS A 37 28.57 -3.32 1.53
C CYS A 37 29.96 -3.24 0.90
N TYR A 38 31.00 -2.95 1.69
CA TYR A 38 32.38 -2.87 1.20
C TYR A 38 32.85 -4.21 0.62
N CYS A 39 32.61 -5.33 1.32
CA CYS A 39 32.94 -6.66 0.83
C CYS A 39 32.13 -7.01 -0.43
N SER A 40 30.83 -6.73 -0.46
CA SER A 40 29.96 -6.93 -1.63
C SER A 40 30.48 -6.16 -2.85
N PHE A 41 30.90 -4.91 -2.65
CA PHE A 41 31.50 -4.08 -3.69
C PHE A 41 32.93 -4.48 -4.05
N SER A 42 33.70 -5.02 -3.11
CA SER A 42 35.07 -5.46 -3.36
C SER A 42 35.12 -6.80 -4.10
N ILE A 43 34.10 -7.65 -3.91
CA ILE A 43 33.94 -8.94 -4.62
C ILE A 43 33.35 -8.72 -6.01
N SER A 44 32.44 -7.75 -6.16
CA SER A 44 31.91 -7.38 -7.47
C SER A 44 32.92 -6.47 -8.17
N ALA A 45 33.58 -6.93 -9.24
CA ALA A 45 34.38 -6.07 -10.13
C ALA A 45 33.48 -5.10 -10.95
N TYR A 46 32.56 -4.41 -10.26
CA TYR A 46 31.56 -3.55 -10.83
C TYR A 46 32.15 -2.16 -11.00
N HIS A 47 32.44 -1.81 -12.25
CA HIS A 47 32.70 -0.43 -12.61
C HIS A 47 31.37 0.30 -12.68
N PHE A 48 31.20 1.36 -11.89
CA PHE A 48 30.03 2.22 -11.97
C PHE A 48 29.99 2.88 -13.35
N ASP A 49 29.17 2.32 -14.25
CA ASP A 49 28.95 2.88 -15.57
C ASP A 49 27.71 3.78 -15.56
N PHE A 50 27.94 5.08 -15.34
CA PHE A 50 26.89 6.08 -15.42
C PHE A 50 26.48 6.43 -16.85
N SER A 51 27.14 5.88 -17.88
CA SER A 51 26.79 6.12 -19.28
C SER A 51 25.36 5.64 -19.59
N ALA A 52 24.92 4.55 -18.95
CA ALA A 52 23.56 4.03 -19.08
C ALA A 52 22.48 5.06 -18.72
N ILE A 53 22.74 5.95 -17.74
CA ILE A 53 21.81 7.03 -17.39
C ILE A 53 21.68 8.03 -18.55
N ALA A 54 22.81 8.42 -19.14
CA ALA A 54 22.81 9.32 -20.29
C ALA A 54 22.16 8.67 -21.53
N THR A 55 22.44 7.39 -21.78
CA THR A 55 21.87 6.62 -22.90
C THR A 55 20.36 6.41 -22.77
N TYR A 56 19.85 6.17 -21.56
CA TYR A 56 18.44 5.87 -21.32
C TYR A 56 17.64 7.00 -20.66
N LYS A 57 18.18 8.22 -20.61
CA LYS A 57 17.55 9.39 -19.96
C LYS A 57 16.09 9.60 -20.37
N GLU A 58 15.78 9.38 -21.64
CA GLU A 58 14.43 9.55 -22.18
C GLU A 58 13.47 8.48 -21.67
N LYS A 59 13.92 7.22 -21.57
CA LYS A 59 13.12 6.13 -21.00
C LYS A 59 12.86 6.34 -19.50
N PHE A 60 13.84 6.84 -18.76
CA PHE A 60 13.63 7.22 -17.36
C PHE A 60 12.61 8.34 -17.21
N LEU A 61 12.73 9.39 -18.02
CA LEU A 61 11.76 10.50 -18.01
C LEU A 61 10.35 10.02 -18.39
N GLN A 62 10.23 9.18 -19.42
CA GLN A 62 8.95 8.59 -19.81
C GLN A 62 8.36 7.71 -18.69
N GLY A 63 9.15 6.85 -18.06
CA GLY A 63 8.70 6.03 -16.93
C GLY A 63 8.24 6.87 -15.74
N PHE A 64 8.97 7.94 -15.44
CA PHE A 64 8.62 8.90 -14.40
C PHE A 64 7.29 9.61 -14.71
N LEU A 65 7.14 10.17 -15.91
CA LEU A 65 5.91 10.84 -16.33
C LEU A 65 4.72 9.87 -16.35
N ASN A 66 4.91 8.64 -16.84
CA ASN A 66 3.88 7.61 -16.83
C ASN A 66 3.42 7.28 -15.40
N THR A 67 4.36 7.21 -14.45
CA THR A 67 4.04 6.99 -13.04
C THR A 67 3.16 8.12 -12.50
N LEU A 68 3.51 9.38 -12.80
CA LEU A 68 2.71 10.53 -12.38
C LEU A 68 1.31 10.52 -12.99
N ILE A 69 1.20 10.28 -14.29
CA ILE A 69 -0.06 10.23 -15.03
C ILE A 69 -0.97 9.12 -14.46
N ILE A 70 -0.46 7.90 -14.37
CA ILE A 70 -1.24 6.76 -13.85
C ILE A 70 -1.67 7.04 -12.41
N SER A 71 -0.75 7.51 -11.56
CA SER A 71 -1.05 7.79 -10.15
C SER A 71 -2.11 8.88 -9.99
N PHE A 72 -2.00 9.96 -10.77
CA PHE A 72 -2.93 11.08 -10.73
C PHE A 72 -4.36 10.66 -11.11
N PHE A 73 -4.52 9.99 -12.25
CA PHE A 73 -5.85 9.54 -12.69
C PHE A 73 -6.40 8.43 -11.79
N SER A 74 -5.55 7.53 -11.29
CA SER A 74 -5.99 6.49 -10.35
C SER A 74 -6.50 7.11 -9.05
N LEU A 75 -5.77 8.07 -8.49
CA LEU A 75 -6.16 8.76 -7.26
C LEU A 75 -7.50 9.50 -7.44
N LEU A 76 -7.67 10.22 -8.55
CA LEU A 76 -8.90 10.95 -8.84
C LEU A 76 -10.12 10.01 -8.85
N LEU A 77 -10.02 8.89 -9.57
CA LEU A 77 -11.08 7.88 -9.62
C LEU A 77 -11.27 7.19 -8.26
N SER A 78 -10.19 6.91 -7.53
CA SER A 78 -10.27 6.30 -6.21
C SER A 78 -11.00 7.17 -5.19
N ILE A 79 -10.85 8.50 -5.25
CA ILE A 79 -11.58 9.42 -4.37
C ILE A 79 -13.09 9.31 -4.62
N ILE A 80 -13.50 9.29 -5.89
CA ILE A 80 -14.91 9.16 -6.27
C ILE A 80 -15.46 7.81 -5.81
N LEU A 81 -14.80 6.71 -6.18
CA LEU A 81 -15.22 5.36 -5.83
C LEU A 81 -15.19 5.13 -4.31
N GLY A 82 -14.14 5.60 -3.63
CA GLY A 82 -13.99 5.52 -2.19
C GLY A 82 -15.11 6.27 -1.46
N GLY A 83 -15.49 7.45 -1.96
CA GLY A 83 -16.64 8.21 -1.46
C GLY A 83 -17.96 7.44 -1.62
N VAL A 84 -18.19 6.83 -2.79
CA VAL A 84 -19.38 6.00 -3.06
C VAL A 84 -19.45 4.81 -2.11
N PHE A 85 -18.38 4.04 -1.98
CA PHE A 85 -18.35 2.88 -1.08
C PHE A 85 -18.44 3.30 0.40
N CYS A 86 -17.84 4.43 0.79
CA CYS A 86 -18.05 5.00 2.11
C CYS A 86 -19.54 5.28 2.37
N ALA A 87 -20.22 5.96 1.46
CA ALA A 87 -21.66 6.22 1.57
C ALA A 87 -22.48 4.93 1.64
N PHE A 88 -22.14 3.91 0.85
CA PHE A 88 -22.79 2.59 0.92
C PHE A 88 -22.60 1.93 2.28
N SER A 89 -21.40 2.00 2.85
CA SER A 89 -21.10 1.44 4.18
C SER A 89 -21.93 2.08 5.31
N LEU A 90 -22.27 3.37 5.17
CA LEU A 90 -23.07 4.15 6.12
C LEU A 90 -24.58 4.11 5.83
N SER A 91 -24.99 3.55 4.70
CA SER A 91 -26.40 3.50 4.29
C SER A 91 -27.25 2.66 5.23
N SER A 92 -28.52 3.03 5.46
CA SER A 92 -29.47 2.19 6.19
C SER A 92 -29.81 0.89 5.43
N ILE A 93 -29.67 0.89 4.09
CA ILE A 93 -29.99 -0.24 3.22
C ILE A 93 -28.97 -1.37 3.43
N VAL A 94 -29.42 -2.51 3.96
CA VAL A 94 -28.57 -3.67 4.30
C VAL A 94 -27.77 -4.16 3.09
N PHE A 95 -28.38 -4.21 1.91
CA PHE A 95 -27.71 -4.67 0.68
C PHE A 95 -26.51 -3.78 0.30
N LEU A 96 -26.64 -2.45 0.37
CA LEU A 96 -25.55 -1.53 0.03
C LEU A 96 -24.39 -1.64 1.01
N ARG A 97 -24.69 -1.72 2.31
CA ARG A 97 -23.68 -1.93 3.34
C ARG A 97 -22.94 -3.26 3.14
N PHE A 98 -23.67 -4.34 2.87
CA PHE A 98 -23.06 -5.64 2.57
C PHE A 98 -22.15 -5.57 1.33
N LEU A 99 -22.61 -4.96 0.24
CA LEU A 99 -21.83 -4.79 -0.98
C LEU A 99 -20.53 -4.02 -0.71
N SER A 100 -20.60 -2.95 0.07
CA SER A 100 -19.41 -2.19 0.46
C SER A 100 -18.46 -2.99 1.34
N THR A 101 -18.97 -3.67 2.37
CA THR A 101 -18.15 -4.48 3.27
C THR A 101 -17.43 -5.58 2.49
N PHE A 102 -18.17 -6.32 1.65
CA PHE A 102 -17.62 -7.39 0.83
C PHE A 102 -16.51 -6.87 -0.11
N TYR A 103 -16.78 -5.77 -0.83
CA TYR A 103 -15.78 -5.15 -1.71
C TYR A 103 -14.52 -4.73 -0.94
N ILE A 104 -14.67 -4.02 0.18
CA ILE A 104 -13.55 -3.51 0.98
C ILE A 104 -12.72 -4.66 1.54
N GLU A 105 -13.36 -5.69 2.10
CA GLU A 105 -12.68 -6.86 2.68
C GLU A 105 -11.93 -7.67 1.63
N LEU A 106 -12.55 -7.90 0.46
CA LEU A 106 -11.92 -8.64 -0.62
C LEU A 106 -10.68 -7.92 -1.17
N ILE A 107 -10.78 -6.62 -1.41
CA ILE A 107 -9.68 -5.83 -1.96
C ILE A 107 -8.54 -5.69 -0.95
N ARG A 108 -8.85 -5.41 0.32
CA ARG A 108 -7.81 -5.23 1.36
C ARG A 108 -7.23 -6.57 1.84
N GLY A 109 -7.96 -7.66 1.64
CA GLY A 109 -7.53 -9.02 1.97
C GLY A 109 -6.70 -9.70 0.89
N THR A 110 -6.56 -9.11 -0.30
CA THR A 110 -5.82 -9.69 -1.44
C THR A 110 -4.61 -8.84 -1.82
N PRO A 111 -3.45 -9.45 -2.16
CA PRO A 111 -2.29 -8.69 -2.60
C PRO A 111 -2.55 -7.91 -3.90
N LEU A 112 -2.09 -6.66 -3.98
CA LEU A 112 -2.24 -5.83 -5.18
C LEU A 112 -1.70 -6.53 -6.44
N LEU A 113 -0.57 -7.22 -6.34
CA LEU A 113 0.01 -7.95 -7.47
C LEU A 113 -0.96 -9.00 -8.04
N VAL A 114 -1.67 -9.73 -7.16
CA VAL A 114 -2.66 -10.73 -7.57
C VAL A 114 -3.83 -10.05 -8.28
N GLN A 115 -4.31 -8.91 -7.77
CA GLN A 115 -5.38 -8.16 -8.40
C GLN A 115 -4.98 -7.66 -9.80
N VAL A 116 -3.77 -7.11 -9.94
CA VAL A 116 -3.25 -6.68 -11.25
C VAL A 116 -3.20 -7.83 -12.24
N LEU A 117 -2.66 -8.99 -11.82
CA LEU A 117 -2.55 -10.16 -12.70
C LEU A 117 -3.92 -10.71 -13.10
N LEU A 118 -4.82 -10.95 -12.15
CA LEU A 118 -6.14 -11.51 -12.43
C LEU A 118 -7.00 -10.54 -13.25
N ILE A 119 -7.10 -9.28 -12.82
CA ILE A 119 -7.97 -8.31 -13.50
C ILE A 119 -7.43 -8.00 -14.89
N TYR A 120 -6.12 -7.84 -15.08
CA TYR A 120 -5.58 -7.56 -16.41
C TYR A 120 -5.71 -8.78 -17.34
N TYR A 121 -5.19 -9.94 -16.94
CA TYR A 121 -5.11 -11.09 -17.84
C TYR A 121 -6.42 -11.87 -17.99
N ILE A 122 -7.27 -11.91 -16.97
CA ILE A 122 -8.54 -12.67 -17.00
C ILE A 122 -9.72 -11.77 -17.37
N VAL A 123 -9.77 -10.52 -16.88
CA VAL A 123 -10.95 -9.66 -17.09
C VAL A 123 -10.73 -8.70 -18.24
N ALA A 124 -9.73 -7.83 -18.16
CA ALA A 124 -9.49 -6.77 -19.13
C ALA A 124 -9.25 -7.31 -20.54
N ASN A 125 -8.40 -8.32 -20.68
CA ASN A 125 -8.12 -8.96 -21.97
C ASN A 125 -9.37 -9.60 -22.62
N ASN A 126 -10.25 -10.21 -21.82
CA ASN A 126 -11.50 -10.79 -22.32
C ASN A 126 -12.57 -9.74 -22.65
N LEU A 127 -12.47 -8.54 -22.07
CA LEU A 127 -13.35 -7.41 -22.36
C LEU A 127 -12.81 -6.50 -23.49
N GLY A 128 -11.70 -6.85 -24.13
CA GLY A 128 -11.06 -6.05 -25.18
C GLY A 128 -10.38 -4.78 -24.67
N LEU A 129 -10.05 -4.71 -23.37
CA LEU A 129 -9.29 -3.62 -22.78
C LEU A 129 -7.78 -3.85 -22.95
N ASP A 130 -7.30 -3.67 -24.17
CA ASP A 130 -5.89 -3.93 -24.53
C ASP A 130 -4.93 -2.83 -24.05
N ASN A 131 -5.47 -1.64 -23.71
CA ASN A 131 -4.66 -0.53 -23.26
C ASN A 131 -4.23 -0.70 -21.78
N ARG A 132 -2.96 -1.07 -21.60
CA ARG A 132 -2.30 -1.27 -20.30
C ARG A 132 -2.36 -0.06 -19.37
N TYR A 133 -2.33 1.17 -19.91
CA TYR A 133 -2.43 2.38 -19.10
C TYR A 133 -3.82 2.52 -18.49
N VAL A 134 -4.86 2.33 -19.30
CA VAL A 134 -6.26 2.41 -18.84
C VAL A 134 -6.56 1.29 -17.86
N ALA A 135 -6.15 0.05 -18.17
CA ALA A 135 -6.33 -1.07 -17.27
C ALA A 135 -5.59 -0.86 -15.94
N GLY A 136 -4.35 -0.36 -15.97
CA GLY A 136 -3.58 0.01 -14.79
C GLY A 136 -4.29 1.06 -13.93
N VAL A 137 -4.82 2.13 -14.56
CA VAL A 137 -5.60 3.16 -13.86
C VAL A 137 -6.83 2.55 -13.19
N ILE A 138 -7.62 1.73 -13.88
CA ILE A 138 -8.83 1.12 -13.32
C ILE A 138 -8.50 0.21 -12.14
N ILE A 139 -7.51 -0.67 -12.29
CA ILE A 139 -7.12 -1.61 -11.25
C ILE A 139 -6.62 -0.88 -10.01
N LEU A 140 -5.70 0.06 -10.18
CA LEU A 140 -5.18 0.87 -9.07
C LEU A 140 -6.28 1.73 -8.44
N SER A 141 -7.22 2.22 -9.26
CA SER A 141 -8.37 2.99 -8.79
C SER A 141 -9.22 2.19 -7.81
N CYS A 142 -9.62 0.97 -8.21
CA CYS A 142 -10.39 0.06 -7.38
C CYS A 142 -9.62 -0.34 -6.13
N PHE A 143 -8.34 -0.71 -6.27
CA PHE A 143 -7.51 -1.06 -5.11
C PHE A 143 -7.49 0.06 -4.07
N SER A 144 -7.10 1.27 -4.47
CA SER A 144 -6.98 2.42 -3.57
C SER A 144 -8.33 2.93 -3.06
N ALA A 145 -9.42 2.77 -3.83
CA ALA A 145 -10.77 3.16 -3.41
C ALA A 145 -11.24 2.41 -2.16
N ALA A 146 -10.89 1.13 -1.99
CA ALA A 146 -11.24 0.36 -0.80
C ALA A 146 -10.57 0.92 0.47
N TYR A 147 -9.33 1.40 0.36
CA TYR A 147 -8.64 2.06 1.47
C TYR A 147 -9.20 3.46 1.73
N LEU A 148 -9.49 4.24 0.68
CA LEU A 148 -10.09 5.56 0.82
C LEU A 148 -11.50 5.50 1.44
N ALA A 149 -12.31 4.49 1.08
CA ALA A 149 -13.63 4.30 1.68
C ALA A 149 -13.55 4.16 3.21
N GLU A 150 -12.57 3.41 3.71
CA GLU A 150 -12.33 3.24 5.14
C GLU A 150 -11.74 4.48 5.81
N ILE A 151 -10.84 5.20 5.12
CA ILE A 151 -10.31 6.48 5.61
C ILE A 151 -11.44 7.49 5.75
N PHE A 152 -12.31 7.62 4.76
CA PHE A 152 -13.46 8.51 4.79
C PHE A 152 -14.46 8.10 5.88
N ARG A 153 -14.79 6.80 5.98
CA ARG A 153 -15.69 6.29 7.03
C ARG A 153 -15.12 6.58 8.42
N ALA A 154 -13.82 6.34 8.63
CA ALA A 154 -13.16 6.64 9.90
C ALA A 154 -13.15 8.14 10.19
N GLY A 155 -12.92 8.99 9.17
CA GLY A 155 -12.99 10.44 9.28
C GLY A 155 -14.38 10.91 9.71
N ILE A 156 -15.44 10.43 9.07
CA ILE A 156 -16.84 10.76 9.41
C ILE A 156 -17.17 10.30 10.85
N LEU A 157 -16.83 9.06 11.19
CA LEU A 157 -17.13 8.51 12.53
C LEU A 157 -16.25 9.09 13.64
N SER A 158 -15.18 9.83 13.32
CA SER A 158 -14.34 10.50 14.31
C SER A 158 -14.97 11.80 14.85
N ILE A 159 -16.00 12.33 14.19
CA ILE A 159 -16.71 13.54 14.62
C ILE A 159 -17.66 13.18 15.77
N SER A 160 -17.63 13.94 16.87
CA SER A 160 -18.49 13.68 18.03
C SER A 160 -19.96 13.95 17.71
N ILE A 161 -20.84 13.15 18.29
CA ILE A 161 -22.30 13.29 18.12
C ILE A 161 -22.79 14.67 18.56
N SER A 162 -22.15 15.28 19.57
CA SER A 162 -22.44 16.64 20.04
C SER A 162 -22.16 17.75 19.03
N GLN A 163 -21.51 17.46 17.90
CA GLN A 163 -21.30 18.41 16.79
C GLN A 163 -22.36 18.23 15.69
N LEU A 164 -23.28 17.26 15.83
CA LEU A 164 -24.41 17.03 14.93
C LEU A 164 -25.73 17.63 15.45
N GLU A 165 -25.79 18.04 16.72
CA GLU A 165 -26.89 18.77 17.35
C GLU A 165 -26.76 20.29 17.11
#